data_AF-D2S5Y8-F1
#
_entry.id   AF-D2S5Y8-F1
#
_cell.length_a   1.000
_cell.length_b   1.000
_cell.length_c   1.000
_cell.angle_alpha   90.00
_cell.angle_beta   90.00
_cell.angle_gamma   90.00
#
_symmetry.space_group_name_H-M   'P 1'
#
loop_
_entity.id
_entity.type
_entity.pdbx_description
1 polymer ?
#
loop_
_entity_poly.entity_id
_entity_poly.type
_entity_poly.pdbx_seq_one_letter_code
_entity_poly.pdbx_strand_id
1 'polypeptide(L)' 'MAVLSGRVHRHRFRWTEDDAFSGSSLYACHCGVVRPAL' A
#
# COMPACT_ATOMS: atom_id res chain seq x y z
N MET A 1 -8.79 16.22 -17.02
CA MET A 1 -7.36 15.81 -17.09
C MET A 1 -6.97 15.46 -15.66
N ALA A 2 -6.54 14.27 -15.25
CA ALA A 2 -5.92 13.14 -15.95
C ALA A 2 -6.56 11.81 -15.49
N VAL A 3 -6.89 10.95 -16.45
CA VAL A 3 -7.18 9.54 -16.16
C VAL A 3 -5.83 8.91 -15.85
N LEU A 4 -5.60 8.55 -14.59
CA LEU A 4 -4.43 7.80 -14.15
C LEU A 4 -4.30 6.60 -15.07
N SER A 5 -3.25 6.58 -15.88
CA SER A 5 -2.92 5.48 -16.77
C SER A 5 -2.83 4.22 -15.91
N GLY A 6 -3.89 3.42 -15.92
CA GLY A 6 -3.99 2.19 -15.15
C GLY A 6 -3.01 1.17 -15.70
N ARG A 7 -1.73 1.32 -15.37
CA ARG A 7 -0.77 0.23 -15.49
C ARG A 7 -1.24 -0.84 -14.53
N VAL A 8 -1.97 -1.82 -15.06
CA VAL A 8 -2.32 -3.03 -14.34
C VAL A 8 -1.01 -3.72 -13.99
N HIS A 9 -0.53 -3.49 -12.77
CA HIS A 9 0.65 -4.13 -12.24
C HIS A 9 0.24 -4.90 -10.99
N ARG A 10 0.94 -6.00 -10.73
CA ARG A 10 0.65 -6.79 -9.54
C ARG A 10 1.14 -6.01 -8.33
N HIS A 11 0.21 -5.68 -7.43
CA HIS A 11 0.56 -5.13 -6.14
C HIS A 11 1.32 -6.19 -5.34
N ARG A 12 2.62 -5.98 -5.18
CA ARG A 12 3.43 -6.73 -4.24
C ARG A 12 3.53 -5.92 -2.96
N PHE A 13 2.58 -6.15 -2.08
CA PHE A 13 2.56 -5.56 -0.74
C PHE A 13 3.69 -6.16 0.10
N ARG A 14 4.49 -5.30 0.72
CA ARG A 14 5.52 -5.69 1.68
C ARG A 14 5.25 -4.96 2.99
N TRP A 15 5.44 -5.67 4.10
CA TRP A 15 5.40 -5.06 5.42
C TRP A 15 6.45 -3.94 5.52
N THR A 16 6.05 -2.78 5.99
CA THR A 16 6.94 -1.62 6.19
C THR A 16 7.13 -1.32 7.66
N GLU A 17 6.04 -1.16 8.38
CA GLU A 17 6.04 -0.76 9.78
C GLU A 17 4.72 -1.14 10.43
N ASP A 18 4.62 -0.96 11.73
CA ASP A 18 3.37 -1.11 12.45
C ASP A 18 2.76 0.27 12.70
N ASP A 19 1.46 0.44 12.43
CA ASP A 19 0.75 1.68 12.66
C ASP A 19 0.75 1.99 14.16
N ALA A 20 1.46 3.05 14.55
CA ALA A 20 1.67 3.40 15.96
C ALA A 20 0.38 3.73 16.72
N PHE A 21 -0.73 3.98 16.02
CA PHE A 21 -2.02 4.31 16.62
C PHE A 21 -2.91 3.09 16.84
N SER A 22 -2.95 2.17 15.89
CA SER A 22 -3.87 1.02 15.87
C SER A 22 -3.17 -0.31 16.18
N GLY A 23 -1.84 -0.34 16.19
CA GLY A 23 -1.07 -1.58 16.29
C GLY A 23 -1.23 -2.48 15.06
N SER A 24 -1.65 -1.91 13.92
CA SER A 24 -1.92 -2.65 12.69
C SER A 24 -0.70 -2.62 11.81
N SER A 25 -0.23 -3.79 11.38
CA SER A 25 0.91 -3.87 10.47
C SER A 25 0.58 -3.21 9.13
N LEU A 26 1.34 -2.19 8.75
CA LEU A 26 1.21 -1.46 7.50
C LEU A 26 1.97 -2.17 6.39
N TYR A 27 1.31 -2.26 5.24
CA TYR A 27 1.86 -2.87 4.04
C TYR A 27 1.89 -1.85 2.92
N ALA A 28 3.09 -1.57 2.40
CA ALA A 28 3.27 -0.71 1.25
C ALA A 28 3.54 -1.54 -0.02
N CYS A 29 2.95 -1.12 -1.12
CA CYS A 29 3.32 -1.53 -2.46
C CYS A 29 4.43 -0.61 -2.97
N HIS A 30 5.35 -1.14 -3.78
CA HIS A 30 6.35 -0.34 -4.51
C HIS A 30 5.73 0.77 -5.38
N CYS A 31 4.45 0.65 -5.71
CA CYS A 31 3.65 1.62 -6.43
C CYS A 31 3.16 2.81 -5.59
N GLY A 32 3.44 2.83 -4.29
CA GLY A 32 3.01 3.89 -3.36
C GLY A 32 1.65 3.65 -2.70
N VAL A 33 0.95 2.56 -3.02
CA VAL A 33 -0.29 2.17 -2.32
C VAL A 33 0.05 1.59 -0.95
N VAL A 34 -0.46 2.19 0.13
CA VAL A 34 -0.32 1.70 1.50
C VAL A 34 -1.66 1.16 1.98
N ARG A 35 -1.65 0.01 2.65
CA ARG A 35 -2.84 -0.62 3.25
C ARG A 35 -2.52 -1.17 4.65
N PRO A 36 -3.40 -0.96 5.64
CA PRO A 36 -3.30 -1.66 6.92
C PRO A 36 -3.64 -3.15 6.74
N ALA A 37 -2.98 -4.02 7.51
CA ALA A 37 -3.49 -5.36 7.76
C ALA A 37 -4.73 -5.22 8.65
N LEU A 38 -5.87 -5.53 8.05
CA LEU A 38 -7.13 -5.77 8.77
C LEU A 38 -6.99 -6.97 9.71
#